data_AF-A0AAW9FY97-F1
#
_entry.id   AF-A0AAW9FY97-F1
#
_cell.length_a   1.000
_cell.length_b   1.000
_cell.length_c   1.000
_cell.angle_alpha   90.00
_cell.angle_beta   90.00
_cell.angle_gamma   90.00
#
_symmetry.space_group_name_H-M   'P 1'
#
loop_
_entity.id
_entity.type
_entity.pdbx_description
1 polymer ?
#
loop_
_entity_poly.entity_id
_entity_poly.type
_entity_poly.pdbx_seq_one_letter_code
_entity_poly.pdbx_strand_id
1 'polypeptide(L)'
;MTIQLIDIVFQNDRYYLLFDDNNALEISTNTNEWYVFTDDEYLCNISECNVSEALKIPGKIILETKINLNKLENRFRKIKSVKITSDKINT
;
A
#
# COMPACT_ATOMS: atom_id res chain seq x y z
N MET A 1 2.37 -11.69 -7.16
CA MET A 1 3.52 -11.08 -6.44
C MET A 1 3.05 -10.50 -5.12
N THR A 2 3.86 -10.53 -4.05
CA THR A 2 3.47 -10.02 -2.72
C THR A 2 4.52 -9.07 -2.15
N ILE A 3 4.08 -7.92 -1.63
CA ILE A 3 4.90 -6.84 -1.10
C ILE A 3 4.44 -6.51 0.32
N GLN A 4 5.37 -6.26 1.23
CA GLN A 4 5.08 -5.90 2.61
C GLN A 4 4.95 -4.37 2.75
N LEU A 5 3.82 -3.90 3.32
CA LEU A 5 3.66 -2.51 3.69
C LEU A 5 4.41 -2.23 5.00
N ILE A 6 5.21 -1.16 5.02
CA ILE A 6 6.06 -0.77 6.16
C ILE A 6 5.39 0.30 7.02
N ASP A 7 4.69 1.24 6.40
CA ASP A 7 3.91 2.26 7.10
C ASP A 7 2.83 2.87 6.20
N ILE A 8 1.83 3.50 6.82
CA ILE A 8 0.78 4.28 6.14
C ILE A 8 0.44 5.55 6.92
N VAL A 9 0.38 6.67 6.21
CA VAL A 9 0.01 7.98 6.79
C VAL A 9 -0.98 8.69 5.89
N PHE A 10 -2.04 9.27 6.48
CA PHE A 10 -2.91 10.23 5.81
C PHE A 10 -2.42 11.67 6.04
N GLN A 11 -2.11 12.40 4.97
CA GLN A 11 -1.70 13.80 5.02
C GLN A 11 -2.09 14.52 3.73
N ASN A 12 -2.46 15.80 3.79
CA ASN A 12 -2.76 16.62 2.60
C ASN A 12 -3.75 15.97 1.63
N ASP A 13 -4.83 15.35 2.15
CA ASP A 13 -5.87 14.67 1.36
C ASP A 13 -5.38 13.44 0.56
N ARG A 14 -4.28 12.82 1.01
CA ARG A 14 -3.69 11.63 0.39
C ARG A 14 -3.23 10.63 1.43
N TYR A 15 -3.25 9.36 1.06
CA TYR A 15 -2.55 8.32 1.78
C TYR A 15 -1.18 8.11 1.17
N TYR A 16 -0.17 8.03 2.04
CA TYR A 16 1.21 7.70 1.70
C TYR A 16 1.52 6.31 2.25
N LEU A 17 1.99 5.42 1.37
CA LEU A 17 2.32 4.03 1.65
C LEU A 17 3.84 3.86 1.53
N LEU A 18 4.48 3.40 2.61
CA LEU A 18 5.93 3.21 2.67
C LEU A 18 6.30 1.75 2.42
N PHE A 19 7.33 1.54 1.59
CA PHE A 19 7.86 0.22 1.25
C PHE A 19 9.38 0.21 1.26
N ASP A 20 9.93 -0.97 1.59
CA ASP A 20 11.37 -1.26 1.56
C ASP A 20 11.79 -2.00 0.28
N ASP A 21 10.82 -2.50 -0.48
CA ASP A 21 11.03 -3.31 -1.68
C ASP A 21 10.78 -2.48 -2.94
N ASN A 22 11.74 -2.49 -3.88
CA ASN A 22 11.62 -1.82 -5.18
C ASN A 22 10.49 -2.41 -6.04
N ASN A 23 10.07 -3.65 -5.79
CA ASN A 23 8.90 -4.25 -6.45
C ASN A 23 7.61 -3.45 -6.17
N ALA A 24 7.58 -2.62 -5.11
CA ALA A 24 6.48 -1.70 -4.87
C ALA A 24 6.25 -0.70 -6.01
N LEU A 25 7.27 -0.42 -6.84
CA LEU A 25 7.10 0.41 -8.04
C LEU A 25 6.07 -0.17 -9.00
N GLU A 26 5.90 -1.50 -9.05
CA GLU A 26 4.89 -2.13 -9.92
C GLU A 26 3.46 -1.70 -9.55
N ILE A 27 3.20 -1.40 -8.28
CA ILE A 27 1.89 -0.89 -7.82
C ILE A 27 1.58 0.47 -8.47
N SER A 28 2.61 1.27 -8.77
CA SER A 28 2.45 2.58 -9.42
C SER A 28 2.39 2.52 -10.93
N THR A 29 2.94 1.48 -11.55
CA THR A 29 2.99 1.35 -13.02
C THR A 29 1.89 0.46 -13.57
N ASN A 30 1.31 -0.41 -12.75
CA ASN A 30 0.26 -1.33 -13.15
C ASN A 30 -1.13 -0.70 -12.92
N THR A 31 -1.98 -0.74 -13.95
CA THR A 31 -3.36 -0.23 -13.88
C THR A 31 -4.32 -1.18 -13.16
N ASN A 32 -3.90 -2.40 -12.85
CA ASN A 32 -4.70 -3.39 -12.15
C ASN A 32 -4.87 -3.04 -10.67
N GLU A 33 -5.97 -3.51 -10.08
CA GLU A 33 -6.16 -3.46 -8.64
C GLU A 33 -5.19 -4.41 -7.92
N TRP A 34 -4.71 -3.97 -6.76
CA TRP A 34 -3.93 -4.77 -5.84
C TRP A 34 -4.75 -5.06 -4.59
N TYR A 35 -4.61 -6.27 -4.07
CA TYR A 35 -5.38 -6.76 -2.93
C TYR A 35 -4.56 -6.62 -1.65
N VAL A 36 -5.17 -6.04 -0.62
CA VAL A 36 -4.53 -5.84 0.67
C VAL A 36 -5.05 -6.88 1.66
N PHE A 37 -4.12 -7.55 2.34
CA PHE A 37 -4.39 -8.58 3.33
C PHE A 37 -3.74 -8.24 4.66
N THR A 38 -4.42 -8.58 5.76
CA THR A 38 -3.89 -8.49 7.13
C THR A 38 -4.16 -9.79 7.86
N ASP A 39 -3.12 -10.42 8.40
CA ASP A 39 -3.23 -11.77 9.00
C ASP A 39 -3.95 -12.77 8.07
N ASP A 40 -3.62 -12.71 6.79
CA ASP A 40 -4.21 -13.52 5.71
C ASP A 40 -5.71 -13.30 5.45
N GLU A 41 -6.34 -12.30 6.09
CA GLU A 41 -7.70 -11.85 5.78
C GLU A 41 -7.67 -10.70 4.76
N TYR A 42 -8.50 -10.81 3.71
CA TYR A 42 -8.70 -9.73 2.74
C TYR A 42 -9.31 -8.49 3.41
N LEU A 43 -8.69 -7.31 3.19
CA LEU A 43 -9.12 -6.07 3.80
C LEU A 43 -9.79 -5.10 2.82
N CYS A 44 -9.11 -4.76 1.73
CA CYS A 44 -9.52 -3.81 0.70
C CYS A 44 -8.64 -3.94 -0.55
N ASN A 45 -8.97 -3.20 -1.61
CA ASN A 45 -8.11 -3.02 -2.78
C ASN A 45 -7.40 -1.67 -2.72
N ILE A 46 -6.23 -1.59 -3.34
CA ILE A 46 -5.58 -0.33 -3.69
C ILE A 46 -5.41 -0.27 -5.21
N SER A 47 -5.50 0.92 -5.76
CA SER A 47 -5.25 1.24 -7.16
C SER A 47 -4.84 2.71 -7.27
N GLU A 48 -4.60 3.20 -8.49
CA GLU A 48 -4.32 4.61 -8.76
C GLU A 48 -3.18 5.20 -7.91
N CYS A 49 -2.19 4.36 -7.58
CA CYS A 49 -1.03 4.76 -6.81
C CYS A 49 0.00 5.41 -7.73
N ASN A 50 0.68 6.45 -7.25
CA ASN A 50 1.80 7.06 -7.94
C ASN A 50 3.00 7.11 -6.99
N VAL A 51 4.23 7.11 -7.53
CA VAL A 51 5.40 7.38 -6.69
C VAL A 51 5.30 8.80 -6.15
N SER A 52 5.47 8.99 -4.85
CA SER A 52 5.33 10.30 -4.25
C SER A 52 6.44 11.25 -4.71
N GLU A 53 6.03 12.43 -5.17
CA GLU A 53 6.96 13.51 -5.50
C GLU A 53 7.26 14.38 -4.27
N ALA A 54 6.32 14.43 -3.32
CA ALA A 54 6.37 15.26 -2.12
C ALA A 54 7.20 14.64 -1.00
N LEU A 55 7.14 13.32 -0.83
CA LEU A 55 7.88 12.60 0.20
C LEU A 55 8.94 11.70 -0.45
N LYS A 56 10.19 11.86 -0.01
CA LYS A 56 11.32 11.05 -0.46
C LYS A 56 12.15 10.63 0.74
N ILE A 57 12.32 9.32 0.90
CA ILE A 57 13.21 8.75 1.91
C ILE A 57 14.26 7.90 1.17
N PRO A 58 15.56 8.13 1.36
CA PRO A 58 16.60 7.33 0.71
C PRO A 58 16.43 5.84 0.99
N GLY A 59 16.48 5.03 -0.08
CA GLY A 59 16.36 3.57 0.01
C GLY A 59 14.95 3.05 0.31
N LYS A 60 13.92 3.90 0.21
CA LYS A 60 12.51 3.51 0.39
C LYS A 60 11.70 3.92 -0.83
N ILE A 61 10.62 3.19 -1.09
CA ILE A 61 9.59 3.58 -2.06
C ILE A 61 8.40 4.14 -1.30
N ILE A 62 7.95 5.32 -1.69
CA ILE A 62 6.74 5.94 -1.15
C ILE A 62 5.75 6.05 -2.30
N LEU A 63 4.59 5.43 -2.13
CA LEU A 63 3.47 5.58 -3.03
C LEU A 63 2.42 6.49 -2.42
N GLU A 64 1.74 7.26 -3.24
CA GLU A 64 0.61 8.08 -2.83
C GLU A 64 -0.65 7.76 -3.63
N THR A 65 -1.79 7.81 -2.96
CA THR A 65 -3.11 7.64 -3.57
C THR A 65 -4.15 8.53 -2.89
N LYS A 66 -5.18 8.90 -3.65
CA LYS A 66 -6.38 9.57 -3.14
C LYS A 66 -7.49 8.60 -2.76
N ILE A 67 -7.31 7.30 -3.05
CA ILE A 67 -8.27 6.28 -2.65
C ILE A 67 -8.38 6.27 -1.13
N ASN A 68 -9.61 6.15 -0.63
CA ASN A 68 -9.85 6.11 0.81
C ASN A 68 -9.35 4.80 1.41
N LEU A 69 -8.22 4.88 2.12
CA LEU A 69 -7.60 3.75 2.83
C LEU A 69 -7.79 3.79 4.34
N ASN A 70 -8.83 4.48 4.86
CA ASN A 70 -9.08 4.61 6.30
C ASN A 70 -9.21 3.24 6.99
N LYS A 71 -9.84 2.26 6.33
CA LYS A 71 -9.94 0.88 6.84
C LYS A 71 -8.55 0.24 7.02
N LEU A 72 -7.68 0.43 6.05
CA LEU A 72 -6.29 -0.04 6.10
C LEU A 72 -5.50 0.68 7.18
N GLU A 73 -5.52 2.02 7.22
CA GLU A 73 -4.80 2.78 8.24
C GLU A 73 -5.20 2.37 9.67
N ASN A 74 -6.50 2.23 9.93
CA ASN A 74 -6.99 1.79 11.23
C ASN A 74 -6.57 0.36 11.59
N ARG A 75 -6.49 -0.54 10.61
CA ARG A 75 -6.02 -1.91 10.82
C ARG A 75 -4.51 -1.93 11.06
N PHE A 76 -3.75 -1.18 10.25
CA PHE A 76 -2.29 -1.07 10.34
C PHE A 76 -1.83 -0.57 11.72
N ARG A 77 -2.53 0.42 12.29
CA ARG A 77 -2.27 0.95 13.64
C ARG A 77 -2.43 -0.10 14.75
N LYS A 78 -3.24 -1.14 14.52
CA LYS A 78 -3.45 -2.24 15.48
C LYS A 78 -2.52 -3.41 15.20
N ILE A 79 -2.30 -3.71 13.93
CA ILE A 79 -1.57 -4.89 13.45
C ILE A 79 -0.71 -4.45 12.26
N LYS A 80 0.61 -4.50 12.42
CA LYS A 80 1.57 -4.04 11.40
C LYS A 80 1.90 -5.09 10.31
N SER A 81 1.19 -6.22 10.32
CA SER A 81 1.33 -7.29 9.34
C SER A 81 0.36 -7.04 8.17
N VAL A 82 0.78 -6.22 7.20
CA VAL A 82 -0.01 -5.94 6.00
C VAL A 82 0.74 -6.33 4.74
N LYS A 83 0.15 -7.24 3.97
CA LYS A 83 0.65 -7.70 2.68
C LYS A 83 -0.21 -7.14 1.56
N ILE A 84 0.43 -6.72 0.47
CA ILE A 84 -0.22 -6.24 -0.74
C ILE A 84 0.16 -7.19 -1.88
N THR A 85 -0.82 -7.66 -2.65
CA THR A 85 -0.61 -8.68 -3.69
C THR A 85 -1.32 -8.34 -4.99
N SER A 86 -0.70 -8.69 -6.11
CA SER A 86 -1.29 -8.56 -7.45
C SER A 86 -2.40 -9.59 -7.70
N ASP A 87 -2.37 -10.69 -6.95
CA ASP A 87 -3.28 -11.82 -7.12
C ASP A 87 -4.30 -11.82 -5.99
N LYS A 88 -5.58 -11.98 -6.33
CA LYS A 88 -6.63 -12.20 -5.33
C LYS A 88 -6.42 -13.59 -4.74
N ILE A 89 -5.81 -13.66 -3.58
CA ILE A 89 -5.68 -14.92 -2.83
C ILE A 89 -7.06 -15.24 -2.28
N ASN A 90 -7.71 -16.27 -2.83
CA ASN A 90 -8.90 -16.84 -2.22
C ASN A 90 -8.43 -17.74 -1.07
N THR A 91 -8.36 -17.18 0.13
CA THR A 91 -8.28 -17.95 1.38
C THR A 91 -9.65 -18.50 1.74
#